data_AF-A0A182SI94-F1
#
_entry.id   AF-A0A182SI94-F1
#
_cell.length_a   1.000
_cell.length_b   1.000
_cell.length_c   1.000
_cell.angle_alpha   90.00
_cell.angle_beta   90.00
_cell.angle_gamma   90.00
#
_symmetry.space_group_name_H-M   'P 1'
#
loop_
_entity.id
_entity.type
_entity.pdbx_description
1 polymer ?
#
loop_
_entity_poly.entity_id
_entity_poly.type
_entity_poly.pdbx_seq_one_letter_code
_entity_poly.pdbx_strand_id
1 'polypeptide(L)'
;LDTQTIATAPRPGTSIRTAMAKPTTSGTTTATNRPRTGTGRPITGISRPGTLSLQRPASTLGNKTALRTGSRTAAGTTAGGSARNIRLGSASMFAVGDPTGPLFHISRLHPDKYAERDSLSKPLFQYLYYHEGDIRKAMALCDAVLARRRTAELLTDASSGWWWNAQKARCLIAIGSPREAEPYLRIALQDLHHPDVVLLLARIYVKIDQPTAALEVCKQSLEKQPNEISLLTQQARILELVGNLTTSVRRYRQISALDPMNTEALACIAVSYFYANQPETALLYYRRILSMGAHSAELYCNIGLCCLYGGQLDLVFPCFQRALRMATTTELRADVYYNLSFVALVSRPS
;
A
#
# COMPACT_ATOMS: atom_id res chain seq x y z
N LEU A 1 10.78 20.99 3.41
CA LEU A 1 11.39 20.27 4.55
C LEU A 1 10.37 19.27 5.06
N ASP A 2 10.63 17.97 4.94
CA ASP A 2 9.76 16.95 5.52
C ASP A 2 9.88 17.02 7.05
N THR A 3 9.01 17.79 7.69
CA THR A 3 9.03 18.05 9.15
C THR A 3 8.76 16.80 10.00
N GLN A 4 8.47 15.67 9.36
CA GLN A 4 8.01 14.43 9.99
C GLN A 4 9.13 13.39 10.13
N THR A 5 10.26 13.52 9.44
CA THR A 5 11.41 12.62 9.54
C THR A 5 12.37 13.09 10.62
N ILE A 6 12.89 12.18 11.46
CA ILE A 6 13.79 12.54 12.57
C ILE A 6 15.20 12.86 12.08
N ALA A 7 15.75 12.05 11.18
CA ALA A 7 17.11 12.20 10.68
C ALA A 7 17.12 12.81 9.29
N THR A 8 17.92 13.86 9.10
CA THR A 8 18.17 14.49 7.80
C THR A 8 19.24 13.74 6.99
N ALA A 9 20.16 13.06 7.67
CA ALA A 9 21.22 12.22 7.09
C ALA A 9 21.30 10.85 7.81
N PRO A 10 20.33 9.95 7.58
CA PRO A 10 20.32 8.62 8.20
C PRO A 10 21.44 7.72 7.64
N ARG A 11 21.94 6.79 8.45
CA ARG A 11 22.92 5.78 8.01
C ARG A 11 22.36 4.97 6.82
N PRO A 12 23.21 4.47 5.90
CA PRO A 12 22.76 3.59 4.83
C PRO A 12 21.99 2.38 5.38
N GLY A 13 20.83 2.07 4.80
CA GLY A 13 19.99 0.95 5.22
C GLY A 13 19.05 1.21 6.41
N THR A 14 19.19 2.33 7.14
CA THR A 14 18.30 2.66 8.28
C THR A 14 17.14 3.59 7.92
N SER A 15 17.09 4.09 6.69
CA SER A 15 16.01 4.92 6.14
C SER A 15 15.64 4.41 4.76
N ILE A 16 14.38 4.56 4.41
CA ILE A 16 13.80 4.22 3.11
C ILE A 16 14.42 5.08 1.98
N ARG A 17 15.01 6.24 2.31
CA ARG A 17 15.70 7.13 1.37
C ARG A 17 17.13 6.67 1.08
N THR A 18 17.86 6.23 2.09
CA THR A 18 19.28 5.88 2.00
C THR A 18 19.52 4.40 1.74
N ALA A 19 18.50 3.56 1.93
CA ALA A 19 18.60 2.12 1.75
C ALA A 19 18.96 1.66 0.32
N MET A 20 18.76 2.52 -0.68
CA MET A 20 19.03 2.22 -2.10
C MET A 20 20.10 3.14 -2.72
N ALA A 21 20.96 3.77 -1.89
CA ALA A 21 22.03 4.63 -2.38
C ALA A 21 22.90 3.91 -3.44
N LYS A 22 23.33 4.67 -4.46
CA LYS A 22 24.00 4.22 -5.70
C LYS A 22 25.02 3.09 -5.47
N PRO A 23 25.14 2.14 -6.41
CA PRO A 23 26.20 1.14 -6.32
C PRO A 23 27.56 1.85 -6.27
N THR A 24 28.28 1.69 -5.17
CA THR A 24 29.73 1.79 -5.18
C THR A 24 30.25 0.64 -6.05
N THR A 25 31.23 0.95 -6.89
CA THR A 25 31.79 0.16 -7.99
C THR A 25 32.45 -1.18 -7.60
N SER A 26 32.11 -1.79 -6.46
CA SER A 26 32.87 -2.92 -5.90
C SER A 26 32.05 -3.93 -5.10
N GLY A 27 30.82 -4.25 -5.53
CA GLY A 27 30.00 -5.27 -4.88
C GLY A 27 29.26 -6.17 -5.86
N THR A 28 29.80 -7.36 -6.08
CA THR A 28 29.21 -8.45 -6.86
C THR A 28 27.84 -8.84 -6.29
N THR A 29 26.78 -8.79 -7.12
CA THR A 29 25.72 -9.81 -7.30
C THR A 29 24.45 -9.23 -7.98
N THR A 30 24.17 -9.67 -9.21
CA THR A 30 22.82 -9.81 -9.85
C THR A 30 21.89 -8.60 -10.05
N ALA A 31 22.18 -7.42 -9.50
CA ALA A 31 21.25 -6.27 -9.51
C ALA A 31 21.27 -5.43 -10.82
N THR A 32 22.00 -5.82 -11.85
CA THR A 32 22.16 -5.04 -13.09
C THR A 32 21.00 -5.16 -14.07
N ASN A 33 20.13 -6.18 -13.94
CA ASN A 33 19.15 -6.49 -14.99
C ASN A 33 17.69 -6.12 -14.67
N ARG A 34 17.35 -5.75 -13.43
CA ARG A 34 15.98 -5.36 -13.06
C ARG A 34 15.75 -3.87 -13.31
N PRO A 35 14.80 -3.48 -14.18
CA PRO A 35 14.51 -2.08 -14.42
C PRO A 35 14.10 -1.38 -13.12
N ARG A 36 14.47 -0.11 -13.03
CA ARG A 36 14.24 0.72 -11.84
C ARG A 36 13.27 1.83 -12.21
N THR A 37 12.34 2.12 -11.30
CA THR A 37 11.54 3.34 -11.33
C THR A 37 12.46 4.57 -11.29
N GLY A 38 11.94 5.77 -11.61
CA GLY A 38 12.70 7.03 -11.66
C GLY A 38 13.41 7.44 -10.35
N THR A 39 13.30 6.63 -9.30
CA THR A 39 13.87 6.82 -7.97
C THR A 39 15.05 5.88 -7.70
N GLY A 40 15.40 5.04 -8.67
CA GLY A 40 16.40 4.00 -8.49
C GLY A 40 15.87 2.79 -7.70
N ARG A 41 14.55 2.58 -7.61
CA ARG A 41 14.00 1.35 -7.01
C ARG A 41 13.63 0.33 -8.06
N PRO A 42 13.99 -0.96 -7.91
CA PRO A 42 13.58 -2.01 -8.82
C PRO A 42 12.04 -2.10 -8.87
N ILE A 43 11.49 -2.32 -10.06
CA ILE A 43 10.03 -2.46 -10.27
C ILE A 43 9.51 -3.65 -9.48
N THR A 44 8.39 -3.51 -8.74
CA THR A 44 7.77 -4.58 -7.92
C THR A 44 6.88 -5.50 -8.76
N GLY A 45 6.58 -6.72 -8.28
CA GLY A 45 5.70 -7.66 -8.99
C GLY A 45 4.22 -7.33 -8.95
N ILE A 46 3.81 -6.44 -8.05
CA ILE A 46 2.44 -5.95 -7.97
C ILE A 46 2.44 -4.43 -7.72
N SER A 47 1.48 -3.75 -8.35
CA SER A 47 1.14 -2.35 -8.08
C SER A 47 0.14 -2.29 -6.93
N ARG A 48 0.40 -1.49 -5.90
CA ARG A 48 -0.48 -1.37 -4.72
C ARG A 48 -0.92 0.07 -4.52
N PRO A 49 -2.15 0.38 -4.11
CA PRO A 49 -2.52 1.73 -3.70
C PRO A 49 -1.62 2.20 -2.53
N GLY A 50 -0.60 3.01 -2.84
CA GLY A 50 0.41 3.45 -1.86
C GLY A 50 1.82 2.85 -2.02
N THR A 51 2.10 2.02 -3.04
CA THR A 51 3.50 1.77 -3.45
C THR A 51 4.12 3.11 -3.82
N LEU A 52 5.06 3.55 -2.99
CA LEU A 52 5.85 4.74 -3.23
C LEU A 52 6.94 4.38 -4.25
N SER A 53 6.66 4.54 -5.54
CA SER A 53 7.70 4.94 -6.48
C SER A 53 8.05 6.37 -6.08
N LEU A 54 8.92 6.51 -5.10
CA LEU A 54 9.18 7.75 -4.34
C LEU A 54 9.82 8.87 -5.18
N GLN A 55 9.23 9.25 -6.32
CA GLN A 55 9.63 10.40 -7.10
C GLN A 55 9.02 11.59 -6.34
N ARG A 56 9.60 11.90 -5.18
CA ARG A 56 9.35 13.16 -4.48
C ARG A 56 10.26 14.18 -5.15
N PRO A 57 9.70 15.08 -5.96
CA PRO A 57 10.50 16.15 -6.52
C PRO A 57 11.01 17.01 -5.38
N ALA A 58 12.32 17.25 -5.36
CA ALA A 58 13.00 17.99 -4.31
C ALA A 58 12.51 19.46 -4.18
N SER A 59 11.83 19.97 -5.21
CA SER A 59 11.28 21.32 -5.29
C SER A 59 9.85 21.30 -5.83
N THR A 60 9.09 22.35 -5.51
CA THR A 60 7.77 22.61 -6.08
C THR A 60 7.80 22.72 -7.61
N LEU A 61 8.92 23.13 -8.19
CA LEU A 61 9.15 23.14 -9.64
C LEU A 61 9.27 21.72 -10.21
N GLY A 62 10.01 20.83 -9.55
CA GLY A 62 10.08 19.41 -9.92
C GLY A 62 8.72 18.69 -9.81
N ASN A 63 7.83 19.17 -8.95
CA ASN A 63 6.47 18.61 -8.79
C ASN A 63 5.53 18.98 -9.94
N LYS A 64 5.83 20.07 -10.64
CA LYS A 64 5.10 20.50 -11.84
C LYS A 64 5.60 19.80 -13.11
N THR A 65 6.84 19.31 -13.12
CA THR A 65 7.49 18.69 -14.30
C THR A 65 7.61 17.17 -14.23
N ALA A 66 7.44 16.54 -13.07
CA ALA A 66 7.44 15.08 -12.94
C ALA A 66 6.17 14.45 -13.53
N LEU A 67 6.30 13.28 -14.18
CA LEU A 67 5.15 12.47 -14.60
C LEU A 67 4.23 12.22 -13.39
N ARG A 68 2.95 12.56 -13.51
CA ARG A 68 1.98 12.52 -12.39
C ARG A 68 1.78 11.12 -11.81
N THR A 69 1.94 10.08 -12.64
CA THR A 69 1.90 8.65 -12.27
C THR A 69 3.23 8.13 -11.69
N GLY A 70 4.34 8.84 -11.88
CA GLY A 70 5.67 8.44 -11.39
C GLY A 70 5.81 8.39 -9.87
N SER A 71 4.88 9.01 -9.12
CA SER A 71 4.92 9.11 -7.65
C SER A 71 3.96 8.19 -6.90
N ARG A 72 2.82 7.79 -7.52
CA ARG A 72 1.73 7.02 -6.90
C ARG A 72 0.97 6.23 -7.96
N THR A 73 0.54 5.02 -7.59
CA THR A 73 -0.18 4.04 -8.43
C THR A 73 -1.67 4.31 -8.59
N ALA A 74 -2.23 5.29 -7.89
CA ALA A 74 -3.63 5.69 -8.09
C ALA A 74 -3.68 6.75 -9.20
N ALA A 75 -4.60 6.57 -10.17
CA ALA A 75 -4.93 7.55 -11.21
C ALA A 75 -5.57 8.86 -10.68
N GLY A 76 -5.43 9.13 -9.37
CA GLY A 76 -5.76 10.41 -8.77
C GLY A 76 -4.59 11.35 -9.00
N THR A 77 -4.86 12.45 -9.69
CA THR A 77 -3.98 13.60 -9.87
C THR A 77 -3.17 13.90 -8.60
N THR A 78 -1.96 14.43 -8.77
CA THR A 78 -1.16 15.03 -7.69
C THR A 78 -1.90 16.24 -7.10
N ALA A 79 -2.97 15.99 -6.37
CA ALA A 79 -3.72 17.01 -5.67
C ALA A 79 -2.80 17.58 -4.57
N GLY A 80 -2.60 18.90 -4.60
CA GLY A 80 -1.95 19.63 -3.52
C GLY A 80 -2.73 19.39 -2.24
N GLY A 81 -2.20 18.50 -1.39
CA GLY A 81 -2.98 17.85 -0.34
C GLY A 81 -3.98 16.86 -0.94
N SER A 82 -4.11 15.66 -0.33
CA SER A 82 -5.20 14.74 -0.63
C SER A 82 -6.50 15.55 -0.69
N ALA A 83 -7.02 15.78 -1.90
CA ALA A 83 -7.96 16.87 -2.15
C ALA A 83 -9.12 16.76 -1.17
N ARG A 84 -9.29 17.83 -0.38
CA ARG A 84 -10.42 17.99 0.52
C ARG A 84 -11.67 17.86 -0.33
N ASN A 85 -12.57 16.95 0.02
CA ASN A 85 -13.97 17.03 -0.38
C ASN A 85 -14.58 18.27 0.30
N ILE A 86 -14.28 19.46 -0.23
CA ILE A 86 -15.03 20.66 0.07
C ILE A 86 -16.25 20.62 -0.84
N ARG A 87 -17.35 20.04 -0.35
CA ARG A 87 -18.67 20.34 -0.90
C ARG A 87 -19.02 21.76 -0.43
N LEU A 88 -18.53 22.75 -1.16
CA LEU A 88 -19.03 24.12 -1.10
C LEU A 88 -20.31 24.14 -1.94
N GLY A 89 -21.45 24.11 -1.26
CA GLY A 89 -22.75 24.15 -1.91
C GLY A 89 -23.86 24.00 -0.88
N SER A 90 -24.54 25.10 -0.61
CA SER A 90 -25.81 25.19 0.11
C SER A 90 -26.81 24.15 -0.39
N ALA A 91 -27.13 23.15 0.43
CA ALA A 91 -28.21 22.20 0.15
C ALA A 91 -29.11 22.08 1.39
N SER A 92 -29.87 23.15 1.63
CA SER A 92 -31.03 23.16 2.51
C SER A 92 -32.29 22.99 1.65
N MET A 93 -32.53 21.79 1.14
CA MET A 93 -33.83 21.41 0.57
C MET A 93 -34.14 19.98 1.02
N PHE A 94 -35.22 19.87 1.77
CA PHE A 94 -35.66 18.66 2.47
C PHE A 94 -36.55 17.87 1.52
N ALA A 95 -36.01 16.84 0.86
CA ALA A 95 -36.81 15.89 0.11
C ALA A 95 -36.87 14.59 0.91
N VAL A 96 -37.84 14.51 1.83
CA VAL A 96 -38.22 13.24 2.47
C VAL A 96 -38.82 12.37 1.38
N GLY A 97 -38.08 11.36 0.92
CA GLY A 97 -38.57 10.39 -0.07
C GLY A 97 -37.67 10.15 -1.28
N ASP A 98 -36.62 10.94 -1.48
CA ASP A 98 -35.70 10.73 -2.62
C ASP A 98 -34.67 9.63 -2.29
N PRO A 99 -34.68 8.47 -2.98
CA PRO A 99 -33.71 7.40 -2.74
C PRO A 99 -32.27 7.77 -3.13
N THR A 100 -32.09 8.91 -3.81
CA THR A 100 -30.79 9.46 -4.24
C THR A 100 -30.31 10.62 -3.35
N GLY A 101 -31.09 11.01 -2.34
CA GLY A 101 -30.74 12.07 -1.40
C GLY A 101 -29.65 11.64 -0.40
N PRO A 102 -28.90 12.60 0.19
CA PRO A 102 -27.94 12.29 1.25
C PRO A 102 -28.68 11.72 2.48
N LEU A 103 -28.18 10.61 3.03
CA LEU A 103 -28.78 9.90 4.16
C LEU A 103 -29.00 10.81 5.38
N PHE A 104 -28.02 11.68 5.69
CA PHE A 104 -28.10 12.66 6.78
C PHE A 104 -27.37 13.96 6.44
N HIS A 105 -27.85 15.09 6.99
CA HIS A 105 -27.12 16.35 6.95
C HIS A 105 -26.02 16.40 8.02
N ILE A 106 -24.79 16.17 7.59
CA ILE A 106 -23.60 16.04 8.46
C ILE A 106 -23.32 17.33 9.24
N SER A 107 -23.69 18.51 8.72
CA SER A 107 -23.48 19.80 9.40
C SER A 107 -24.24 19.92 10.72
N ARG A 108 -25.39 19.24 10.85
CA ARG A 108 -26.24 19.25 12.06
C ARG A 108 -25.93 18.08 13.00
N LEU A 109 -25.08 17.15 12.59
CA LEU A 109 -24.70 16.00 13.38
C LEU A 109 -23.68 16.41 14.44
N HIS A 110 -24.08 16.34 15.70
CA HIS A 110 -23.19 16.51 16.85
C HIS A 110 -22.70 15.14 17.35
N PRO A 111 -21.44 14.76 17.10
CA PRO A 111 -20.94 13.42 17.41
C PRO A 111 -21.00 13.10 18.91
N ASP A 112 -20.85 14.09 19.78
CA ASP A 112 -20.85 13.93 21.24
C ASP A 112 -22.14 13.30 21.77
N LYS A 113 -23.30 13.66 21.20
CA LYS A 113 -24.61 13.11 21.58
C LYS A 113 -24.75 11.63 21.24
N TYR A 114 -24.05 11.17 20.20
CA TYR A 114 -24.10 9.78 19.75
C TYR A 114 -23.03 8.92 20.40
N ALA A 115 -22.00 9.52 20.99
CA ALA A 115 -20.98 8.82 21.76
C ALA A 115 -21.55 8.08 22.99
N GLU A 116 -22.71 8.50 23.49
CA GLU A 116 -23.42 7.85 24.59
C GLU A 116 -24.04 6.51 24.20
N ARG A 117 -24.34 6.30 22.91
CA ARG A 117 -25.06 5.14 22.40
C ARG A 117 -24.08 4.17 21.75
N ASP A 118 -23.63 3.17 22.50
CA ASP A 118 -22.60 2.22 22.04
C ASP A 118 -23.02 1.42 20.79
N SER A 119 -24.32 1.17 20.61
CA SER A 119 -24.87 0.51 19.42
C SER A 119 -24.76 1.34 18.14
N LEU A 120 -24.79 2.67 18.26
CA LEU A 120 -24.77 3.59 17.11
C LEU A 120 -23.38 4.17 16.83
N SER A 121 -22.52 4.24 17.84
CA SER A 121 -21.21 4.89 17.75
C SER A 121 -20.32 4.25 16.68
N LYS A 122 -20.20 2.91 16.63
CA LYS A 122 -19.35 2.22 15.64
C LYS A 122 -19.87 2.38 14.20
N PRO A 123 -21.16 2.13 13.89
CA PRO A 123 -21.69 2.39 12.54
C PRO A 123 -21.57 3.87 12.14
N LEU A 124 -21.82 4.79 13.07
CA LEU A 124 -21.68 6.22 12.80
C LEU A 124 -20.25 6.61 12.45
N PHE A 125 -19.26 6.08 13.18
CA PHE A 125 -17.85 6.26 12.83
C PHE A 125 -17.55 5.75 11.42
N GLN A 126 -17.98 4.52 11.11
CA GLN A 126 -17.74 3.92 9.79
C GLN A 126 -18.36 4.75 8.67
N TYR A 127 -19.59 5.24 8.85
CA TYR A 127 -20.25 6.13 7.90
C TYR A 127 -19.48 7.46 7.73
N LEU A 128 -19.12 8.13 8.83
CA LEU A 128 -18.39 9.40 8.77
C LEU A 128 -17.01 9.27 8.12
N TYR A 129 -16.28 8.19 8.42
CA TYR A 129 -14.93 7.98 7.94
C TYR A 129 -14.87 7.43 6.51
N TYR A 130 -15.64 6.38 6.20
CA TYR A 130 -15.54 5.67 4.92
C TYR A 130 -16.50 6.20 3.84
N HIS A 131 -17.73 6.58 4.21
CA HIS A 131 -18.72 7.05 3.23
C HIS A 131 -18.58 8.56 2.98
N GLU A 132 -18.59 9.36 4.05
CA GLU A 132 -18.54 10.83 3.92
C GLU A 132 -17.12 11.38 3.80
N GLY A 133 -16.14 10.70 4.41
CA GLY A 133 -14.75 11.17 4.45
C GLY A 133 -14.53 12.40 5.36
N ASP A 134 -15.48 12.71 6.26
CA ASP A 134 -15.32 13.78 7.26
C ASP A 134 -14.48 13.28 8.45
N ILE A 135 -13.16 13.29 8.24
CA ILE A 135 -12.17 12.80 9.21
C ILE A 135 -12.25 13.56 10.54
N ARG A 136 -12.63 14.85 10.53
CA ARG A 136 -12.65 15.67 11.75
C ARG A 136 -13.81 15.27 12.66
N LYS A 137 -15.01 15.05 12.10
CA LYS A 137 -16.15 14.58 12.90
C LYS A 137 -15.97 13.14 13.34
N ALA A 138 -15.39 12.29 12.50
CA ALA A 138 -15.02 10.93 12.90
C ALA A 138 -14.04 10.95 14.09
N MET A 139 -13.05 11.85 14.09
CA MET A 139 -12.12 12.03 15.21
C MET A 139 -12.81 12.56 16.46
N ALA A 140 -13.67 13.59 16.34
CA ALA A 140 -14.42 14.12 17.47
C ALA A 140 -15.31 13.05 18.13
N LEU A 141 -15.94 12.18 17.34
CA LEU A 141 -16.69 11.03 17.85
C LEU A 141 -15.78 10.07 18.64
N CYS A 142 -14.59 9.74 18.13
CA CYS A 142 -13.64 8.92 18.86
C CYS A 142 -13.23 9.57 20.20
N ASP A 143 -12.99 10.87 20.20
CA ASP A 143 -12.60 11.62 21.40
C ASP A 143 -13.70 11.61 22.46
N ALA A 144 -14.95 11.85 22.05
CA ALA A 144 -16.11 11.80 22.93
C ALA A 144 -16.30 10.40 23.55
N VAL A 145 -16.16 9.33 22.75
CA VAL A 145 -16.27 7.95 23.25
C VAL A 145 -15.13 7.61 24.21
N LEU A 146 -13.88 7.98 23.88
CA LEU A 146 -12.73 7.71 24.75
C LEU A 146 -12.79 8.51 26.06
N ALA A 147 -13.24 9.76 26.03
CA ALA A 147 -13.42 10.57 27.23
C ALA A 147 -14.43 9.94 28.20
N ARG A 148 -15.57 9.46 27.67
CA ARG A 148 -16.59 8.74 28.45
C ARG A 148 -16.07 7.41 29.00
N ARG A 149 -15.31 6.66 28.20
CA ARG A 149 -14.76 5.36 28.66
C ARG A 149 -13.77 5.55 29.80
N ARG A 150 -12.93 6.58 29.73
CA ARG A 150 -12.01 6.93 30.83
C ARG A 150 -12.75 7.24 32.14
N THR A 151 -13.91 7.89 32.08
CA THR A 151 -14.72 8.15 33.29
C THR A 151 -15.45 6.90 33.78
N ALA A 152 -15.83 5.98 32.89
CA ALA A 152 -16.48 4.71 33.24
C ALA A 152 -15.51 3.62 33.75
N GLU A 153 -14.27 3.60 33.25
CA GLU A 153 -13.17 2.73 33.71
C GLU A 153 -12.86 2.90 35.20
N LEU A 154 -13.09 4.10 35.75
CA LEU A 154 -12.96 4.36 37.19
C LEU A 154 -14.05 3.69 38.03
N LEU A 155 -15.11 3.17 37.41
CA LEU A 155 -16.32 2.69 38.08
C LEU A 155 -16.59 1.19 37.86
N THR A 156 -16.09 0.60 36.77
CA THR A 156 -16.30 -0.83 36.41
C THR A 156 -15.19 -1.34 35.50
N ASP A 157 -14.96 -2.67 35.53
CA ASP A 157 -14.02 -3.40 34.65
C ASP A 157 -14.46 -3.26 33.18
N ALA A 158 -13.88 -2.27 32.48
CA ALA A 158 -14.45 -1.74 31.26
C ALA A 158 -14.11 -2.57 30.01
N SER A 159 -15.12 -2.70 29.14
CA SER A 159 -14.97 -3.24 27.78
C SER A 159 -13.82 -2.56 27.02
N SER A 160 -12.89 -3.38 26.51
CA SER A 160 -11.67 -2.97 25.81
C SER A 160 -11.85 -1.79 24.83
N GLY A 161 -11.06 -0.73 25.05
CA GLY A 161 -11.04 0.52 24.28
C GLY A 161 -10.19 0.50 23.01
N TRP A 162 -9.50 -0.62 22.75
CA TRP A 162 -8.51 -0.77 21.68
C TRP A 162 -8.99 -0.26 20.32
N TRP A 163 -10.24 -0.56 19.96
CA TRP A 163 -10.79 -0.25 18.65
C TRP A 163 -10.89 1.26 18.43
N TRP A 164 -11.34 2.01 19.45
CA TRP A 164 -11.48 3.46 19.37
C TRP A 164 -10.13 4.16 19.33
N ASN A 165 -9.15 3.66 20.10
CA ASN A 165 -7.77 4.13 20.01
C ASN A 165 -7.18 3.89 18.61
N ALA A 166 -7.44 2.72 18.01
CA ALA A 166 -7.02 2.40 16.65
C ALA A 166 -7.72 3.31 15.60
N GLN A 167 -9.01 3.59 15.76
CA GLN A 167 -9.74 4.50 14.87
C GLN A 167 -9.26 5.94 14.98
N LYS A 168 -9.01 6.44 16.20
CA LYS A 168 -8.44 7.78 16.41
C LYS A 168 -7.08 7.90 15.72
N ALA A 169 -6.22 6.88 15.85
CA ALA A 169 -4.96 6.82 15.12
C ALA A 169 -5.15 6.83 13.60
N ARG A 170 -6.13 6.09 13.05
CA ARG A 170 -6.48 6.16 11.61
C ARG A 170 -6.88 7.57 11.16
N CYS A 171 -7.64 8.29 11.98
CA CYS A 171 -7.98 9.68 11.71
C CYS A 171 -6.75 10.60 11.72
N LEU A 172 -5.86 10.49 12.72
CA LEU A 172 -4.62 11.27 12.81
C LEU A 172 -3.67 11.01 11.61
N ILE A 173 -3.53 9.75 11.19
CA ILE A 173 -2.78 9.37 9.99
C ILE A 173 -3.36 10.02 8.72
N ALA A 174 -4.68 10.19 8.66
CA ALA A 174 -5.38 10.80 7.54
C ALA A 174 -5.29 12.34 7.54
N ILE A 175 -5.29 12.98 8.72
CA ILE A 175 -5.02 14.42 8.88
C ILE A 175 -3.57 14.76 8.51
N GLY A 176 -2.64 13.82 8.69
CA GLY A 176 -1.22 14.00 8.39
C GLY A 176 -0.36 14.22 9.63
N SER A 177 -0.85 13.86 10.83
CA SER A 177 -0.08 13.83 12.08
C SER A 177 0.21 12.38 12.53
N PRO A 178 1.00 11.58 11.77
CA PRO A 178 1.28 10.19 12.12
C PRO A 178 2.06 10.02 13.43
N ARG A 179 2.82 11.04 13.90
CA ARG A 179 3.52 10.98 15.19
C ARG A 179 2.56 10.99 16.39
N GLU A 180 1.51 11.79 16.32
CA GLU A 180 0.48 11.83 17.37
C GLU A 180 -0.34 10.55 17.43
N ALA A 181 -0.39 9.79 16.33
CA ALA A 181 -1.14 8.55 16.23
C ALA A 181 -0.45 7.37 16.94
N GLU A 182 0.87 7.37 17.05
CA GLU A 182 1.67 6.32 17.67
C GLU A 182 1.24 5.94 19.10
N PRO A 183 1.13 6.88 20.06
CA PRO A 183 0.77 6.53 21.44
C PRO A 183 -0.58 5.83 21.54
N TYR A 184 -1.58 6.25 20.75
CA TYR A 184 -2.89 5.62 20.76
C TYR A 184 -2.84 4.17 20.26
N LEU A 185 -2.01 3.86 19.25
CA LEU A 185 -1.84 2.48 18.80
C LEU A 185 -1.07 1.62 19.81
N ARG A 186 -0.11 2.21 20.55
CA ARG A 186 0.59 1.48 21.62
C ARG A 186 -0.35 1.12 22.76
N ILE A 187 -1.23 2.03 23.16
CA ILE A 187 -2.30 1.76 24.14
C ILE A 187 -3.22 0.66 23.61
N ALA A 188 -3.71 0.78 22.37
CA ALA A 188 -4.58 -0.24 21.77
C ALA A 188 -3.94 -1.63 21.70
N LEU A 189 -2.63 -1.70 21.48
CA LEU A 189 -1.88 -2.95 21.42
C LEU A 189 -1.63 -3.57 22.81
N GLN A 190 -1.60 -2.75 23.87
CA GLN A 190 -1.58 -3.22 25.26
C GLN A 190 -2.96 -3.80 25.64
N ASP A 191 -4.04 -3.15 25.22
CA ASP A 191 -5.41 -3.61 25.46
C ASP A 191 -5.72 -4.93 24.76
N LEU A 192 -5.44 -5.02 23.44
CA LEU A 192 -5.64 -6.22 22.65
C LEU A 192 -4.58 -6.34 21.55
N HIS A 193 -3.90 -7.48 21.52
CA HIS A 193 -2.93 -7.78 20.47
C HIS A 193 -3.63 -8.16 19.15
N HIS A 194 -4.06 -7.16 18.40
CA HIS A 194 -4.76 -7.32 17.13
C HIS A 194 -3.86 -6.97 15.93
N PRO A 195 -3.83 -7.79 14.85
CA PRO A 195 -2.95 -7.58 13.70
C PRO A 195 -3.17 -6.22 13.03
N ASP A 196 -4.41 -5.77 12.87
CA ASP A 196 -4.70 -4.43 12.31
C ASP A 196 -3.98 -3.27 13.00
N VAL A 197 -3.83 -3.33 14.33
CA VAL A 197 -3.17 -2.27 15.11
C VAL A 197 -1.68 -2.24 14.77
N VAL A 198 -1.06 -3.42 14.69
CA VAL A 198 0.34 -3.61 14.30
C VAL A 198 0.56 -3.11 12.87
N LEU A 199 -0.37 -3.40 11.96
CA LEU A 199 -0.32 -2.93 10.57
C LEU A 199 -0.38 -1.41 10.46
N LEU A 200 -1.25 -0.77 11.24
CA LEU A 200 -1.33 0.69 11.30
C LEU A 200 -0.04 1.29 11.88
N LEU A 201 0.52 0.67 12.90
CA LEU A 201 1.75 1.13 13.55
C LEU A 201 2.95 1.01 12.61
N ALA A 202 3.10 -0.13 11.93
CA ALA A 202 4.10 -0.31 10.89
C ALA A 202 3.96 0.72 9.76
N ARG A 203 2.72 1.03 9.35
CA ARG A 203 2.44 2.08 8.35
C ARG A 203 2.86 3.47 8.82
N ILE A 204 2.67 3.81 10.09
CA ILE A 204 3.17 5.06 10.69
C ILE A 204 4.69 5.11 10.60
N TYR A 205 5.38 4.06 11.07
CA TYR A 205 6.84 4.01 11.05
C TYR A 205 7.42 4.14 9.63
N VAL A 206 6.78 3.52 8.64
CA VAL A 206 7.13 3.73 7.22
C VAL A 206 6.90 5.18 6.78
N LYS A 207 5.80 5.83 7.19
CA LYS A 207 5.53 7.24 6.87
C LYS A 207 6.54 8.21 7.47
N ILE A 208 7.04 7.95 8.68
CA ILE A 208 8.04 8.79 9.37
C ILE A 208 9.48 8.38 9.06
N ASP A 209 9.68 7.49 8.09
CA ASP A 209 10.98 7.02 7.58
C ASP A 209 11.82 6.23 8.61
N GLN A 210 11.15 5.38 9.40
CA GLN A 210 11.74 4.46 10.38
C GLN A 210 11.44 3.00 10.02
N PRO A 211 12.01 2.46 8.93
CA PRO A 211 11.72 1.10 8.50
C PRO A 211 12.19 0.02 9.49
N THR A 212 13.24 0.28 10.27
CA THR A 212 13.75 -0.65 11.29
C THR A 212 12.74 -0.87 12.41
N ALA A 213 12.17 0.21 12.96
CA ALA A 213 11.11 0.15 13.96
C ALA A 213 9.86 -0.56 13.40
N ALA A 214 9.50 -0.30 12.14
CA ALA A 214 8.39 -1.00 11.48
C ALA A 214 8.62 -2.52 11.39
N LEU A 215 9.84 -2.95 11.04
CA LEU A 215 10.21 -4.37 10.97
C LEU A 215 10.22 -5.03 12.36
N GLU A 216 10.69 -4.31 13.38
CA GLU A 216 10.75 -4.80 14.75
C GLU A 216 9.35 -5.04 15.33
N VAL A 217 8.43 -4.09 15.13
CA VAL A 217 7.03 -4.25 15.55
C VAL A 217 6.35 -5.42 14.83
N CYS A 218 6.58 -5.59 13.53
CA CYS A 218 6.08 -6.76 12.81
C CYS A 218 6.69 -8.06 13.35
N LYS A 219 7.99 -8.06 13.67
CA LYS A 219 8.69 -9.24 14.21
C LYS A 219 8.12 -9.65 15.57
N GLN A 220 7.98 -8.72 16.50
CA GLN A 220 7.41 -8.98 17.83
C GLN A 220 5.97 -9.53 17.75
N SER A 221 5.17 -9.03 16.80
CA SER A 221 3.82 -9.55 16.60
C SER A 221 3.80 -10.94 15.97
N LEU A 222 4.70 -11.22 15.01
CA LEU A 222 4.84 -12.53 14.40
C LEU A 222 5.40 -13.58 15.37
N GLU A 223 6.15 -13.20 16.40
CA GLU A 223 6.54 -14.12 17.49
C GLU A 223 5.31 -14.62 18.26
N LYS A 224 4.26 -13.80 18.38
CA LYS A 224 2.98 -14.17 19.01
C LYS A 224 2.02 -14.86 18.03
N GLN A 225 2.00 -14.42 16.78
CA GLN A 225 1.10 -14.90 15.71
C GLN A 225 1.92 -15.25 14.46
N PRO A 226 2.61 -16.41 14.44
CA PRO A 226 3.62 -16.73 13.41
C PRO A 226 3.07 -16.91 11.99
N ASN A 227 1.80 -17.24 11.86
CA ASN A 227 1.15 -17.56 10.58
C ASN A 227 0.22 -16.45 10.07
N GLU A 228 0.30 -15.25 10.66
CA GLU A 228 -0.57 -14.15 10.26
C GLU A 228 -0.11 -13.53 8.92
N ILE A 229 -0.85 -13.87 7.85
CA ILE A 229 -0.50 -13.53 6.46
C ILE A 229 -0.39 -12.01 6.26
N SER A 230 -1.27 -11.23 6.86
CA SER A 230 -1.28 -9.77 6.72
C SER A 230 0.01 -9.14 7.28
N LEU A 231 0.51 -9.66 8.41
CA LEU A 231 1.75 -9.20 9.03
C LEU A 231 2.97 -9.63 8.23
N LEU A 232 3.01 -10.90 7.78
CA LEU A 232 4.08 -11.41 6.90
C LEU A 232 4.17 -10.58 5.62
N THR A 233 3.02 -10.27 5.02
CA THR A 233 2.92 -9.47 3.80
C THR A 233 3.51 -8.09 4.04
N GLN A 234 3.21 -7.47 5.18
CA GLN A 234 3.65 -6.10 5.48
C GLN A 234 5.13 -6.05 5.84
N GLN A 235 5.65 -7.08 6.51
CA GLN A 235 7.09 -7.25 6.67
C GLN A 235 7.79 -7.41 5.31
N ALA A 236 7.27 -8.24 4.41
CA ALA A 236 7.83 -8.43 3.07
C ALA A 236 7.87 -7.11 2.27
N ARG A 237 6.79 -6.33 2.33
CA ARG A 237 6.68 -5.00 1.72
C ARG A 237 7.73 -4.02 2.25
N ILE A 238 7.93 -3.97 3.57
CA ILE A 238 8.94 -3.09 4.16
C ILE A 238 10.35 -3.52 3.74
N LEU A 239 10.62 -4.83 3.67
CA LEU A 239 11.89 -5.35 3.18
C LEU A 239 12.16 -4.98 1.70
N GLU A 240 11.12 -4.99 0.83
CA GLU A 240 11.25 -4.47 -0.54
C GLU A 240 11.59 -2.97 -0.55
N LEU A 241 10.95 -2.18 0.32
CA LEU A 241 11.20 -0.73 0.42
C LEU A 241 12.62 -0.40 0.87
N VAL A 242 13.20 -1.24 1.73
CA VAL A 242 14.60 -1.15 2.19
C VAL A 242 15.58 -1.80 1.20
N GLY A 243 15.09 -2.43 0.13
CA GLY A 243 15.94 -3.06 -0.89
C GLY A 243 16.50 -4.42 -0.52
N ASN A 244 16.09 -4.99 0.62
CA ASN A 244 16.46 -6.34 1.02
C ASN A 244 15.54 -7.37 0.33
N LEU A 245 15.70 -7.49 -1.00
CA LEU A 245 14.85 -8.33 -1.85
C LEU A 245 14.94 -9.82 -1.48
N THR A 246 16.12 -10.31 -1.09
CA THR A 246 16.34 -11.74 -0.76
C THR A 246 15.50 -12.17 0.44
N THR A 247 15.53 -11.39 1.52
CA THR A 247 14.71 -11.67 2.70
C THR A 247 13.22 -11.43 2.45
N SER A 248 12.87 -10.45 1.62
CA SER A 248 11.49 -10.21 1.20
C SER A 248 10.90 -11.41 0.46
N VAL A 249 11.61 -11.95 -0.53
CA VAL A 249 11.19 -13.14 -1.29
C VAL A 249 11.03 -14.35 -0.38
N ARG A 250 11.90 -14.52 0.63
CA ARG A 250 11.72 -15.56 1.65
C ARG A 250 10.40 -15.41 2.41
N ARG A 251 9.98 -14.19 2.74
CA ARG A 251 8.67 -13.93 3.37
C ARG A 251 7.51 -14.18 2.41
N TYR A 252 7.61 -13.79 1.15
CA TYR A 252 6.60 -14.15 0.15
C TYR A 252 6.48 -15.66 -0.07
N ARG A 253 7.58 -16.40 -0.05
CA ARG A 253 7.53 -17.87 -0.09
C ARG A 253 6.79 -18.46 1.10
N GLN A 254 7.05 -17.94 2.31
CA GLN A 254 6.30 -18.33 3.51
C GLN A 254 4.80 -18.03 3.34
N ILE A 255 4.44 -16.86 2.82
CA ILE A 255 3.04 -16.50 2.52
C ILE A 255 2.45 -17.48 1.50
N SER A 256 3.14 -17.80 0.41
CA SER A 256 2.63 -18.73 -0.61
C SER A 256 2.43 -20.16 -0.11
N ALA A 257 3.12 -20.54 0.97
CA ALA A 257 2.92 -21.83 1.64
C ALA A 257 1.69 -21.82 2.55
N LEU A 258 1.40 -20.68 3.20
CA LEU A 258 0.23 -20.51 4.08
C LEU A 258 -1.06 -20.21 3.32
N ASP A 259 -0.97 -19.34 2.31
CA ASP A 259 -2.03 -18.96 1.40
C ASP A 259 -1.56 -19.18 -0.04
N PRO A 260 -1.85 -20.36 -0.61
CA PRO A 260 -1.43 -20.71 -1.96
C PRO A 260 -2.16 -19.93 -3.06
N MET A 261 -3.15 -19.09 -2.73
CA MET A 261 -3.91 -18.27 -3.67
C MET A 261 -3.54 -16.77 -3.60
N ASN A 262 -2.55 -16.42 -2.78
CA ASN A 262 -2.10 -15.04 -2.63
C ASN A 262 -1.40 -14.51 -3.90
N THR A 263 -2.14 -13.75 -4.71
CA THR A 263 -1.65 -13.20 -5.99
C THR A 263 -0.42 -12.31 -5.83
N GLU A 264 -0.37 -11.52 -4.77
CA GLU A 264 0.73 -10.62 -4.47
C GLU A 264 2.03 -11.39 -4.17
N ALA A 265 1.95 -12.42 -3.33
CA ALA A 265 3.11 -13.26 -3.03
C ALA A 265 3.61 -13.98 -4.27
N LEU A 266 2.71 -14.59 -5.04
CA LEU A 266 3.05 -15.30 -6.28
C LEU A 266 3.70 -14.35 -7.31
N ALA A 267 3.18 -13.13 -7.48
CA ALA A 267 3.71 -12.16 -8.43
C ALA A 267 5.10 -11.63 -8.01
N CYS A 268 5.30 -11.34 -6.73
CA CYS A 268 6.60 -10.92 -6.20
C CYS A 268 7.67 -12.03 -6.32
N ILE A 269 7.29 -13.29 -6.11
CA ILE A 269 8.16 -14.45 -6.33
C ILE A 269 8.48 -14.60 -7.83
N ALA A 270 7.48 -14.53 -8.70
CA ALA A 270 7.64 -14.67 -10.15
C ALA A 270 8.61 -13.63 -10.72
N VAL A 271 8.43 -12.35 -10.36
CA VAL A 271 9.35 -11.29 -10.77
C VAL A 271 10.77 -11.55 -10.27
N SER A 272 10.93 -12.04 -9.03
CA SER A 272 12.25 -12.37 -8.51
C SER A 272 12.94 -13.48 -9.32
N TYR A 273 12.21 -14.51 -9.75
CA TYR A 273 12.76 -15.58 -10.57
C TYR A 273 13.09 -15.11 -11.99
N PHE A 274 12.22 -14.31 -12.59
CA PHE A 274 12.43 -13.75 -13.92
C PHE A 274 13.75 -12.97 -13.99
N TYR A 275 13.96 -12.03 -13.06
CA TYR A 275 15.21 -11.26 -13.01
C TYR A 275 16.41 -12.01 -12.45
N ALA A 276 16.20 -13.20 -11.87
CA ALA A 276 17.27 -14.14 -11.52
C ALA A 276 17.64 -15.09 -12.67
N ASN A 277 17.25 -14.75 -13.90
CA ASN A 277 17.51 -15.52 -15.12
C ASN A 277 16.87 -16.93 -15.11
N GLN A 278 15.68 -17.04 -14.49
CA GLN A 278 14.88 -18.28 -14.47
C GLN A 278 13.44 -17.98 -14.96
N PRO A 279 13.27 -17.59 -16.24
CA PRO A 279 11.98 -17.20 -16.80
C PRO A 279 10.97 -18.35 -16.85
N GLU A 280 11.41 -19.60 -16.97
CA GLU A 280 10.55 -20.79 -16.99
C GLU A 280 9.89 -21.00 -15.61
N THR A 281 10.65 -20.83 -14.54
CA THR A 281 10.11 -20.88 -13.17
C THR A 281 9.14 -19.73 -12.92
N ALA A 282 9.48 -18.51 -13.37
CA ALA A 282 8.58 -17.36 -13.27
C ALA A 282 7.26 -17.60 -14.01
N LEU A 283 7.31 -18.22 -15.18
CA LEU A 283 6.14 -18.58 -15.98
C LEU A 283 5.18 -19.50 -15.21
N LEU A 284 5.68 -20.46 -14.43
CA LEU A 284 4.85 -21.35 -13.60
C LEU A 284 4.01 -20.54 -12.59
N TYR A 285 4.62 -19.58 -11.91
CA TYR A 285 3.92 -18.71 -10.95
C TYR A 285 2.90 -17.81 -11.64
N TYR A 286 3.22 -17.23 -12.79
CA TYR A 286 2.25 -16.41 -13.55
C TYR A 286 1.10 -17.24 -14.13
N ARG A 287 1.36 -18.45 -14.62
CA ARG A 287 0.30 -19.36 -15.07
C ARG A 287 -0.62 -19.77 -13.93
N ARG A 288 -0.09 -19.92 -12.72
CA ARG A 288 -0.90 -20.13 -11.51
C ARG A 288 -1.79 -18.92 -11.21
N ILE A 289 -1.26 -17.70 -11.31
CA ILE A 289 -2.09 -16.49 -11.17
C ILE A 289 -3.21 -16.45 -12.21
N LEU A 290 -2.89 -16.81 -13.47
CA LEU A 290 -3.88 -16.89 -14.54
C LEU A 290 -4.94 -17.96 -14.26
N SER A 291 -4.57 -19.15 -13.77
CA SER A 291 -5.52 -20.23 -13.47
C SER A 291 -6.46 -19.91 -12.30
N MET A 292 -6.09 -18.99 -11.42
CA MET A 292 -6.96 -18.48 -10.36
C MET A 292 -8.02 -17.47 -10.88
N GLY A 293 -8.04 -17.19 -12.19
CA GLY A 293 -9.00 -16.29 -12.80
C GLY A 293 -8.56 -14.83 -12.88
N ALA A 294 -7.33 -14.49 -12.48
CA ALA A 294 -6.79 -13.15 -12.69
C ALA A 294 -6.47 -12.94 -14.18
N HIS A 295 -7.18 -12.01 -14.81
CA HIS A 295 -6.98 -11.64 -16.21
C HIS A 295 -6.67 -10.15 -16.28
N SER A 296 -5.41 -9.78 -16.55
CA SER A 296 -5.01 -8.39 -16.71
C SER A 296 -3.99 -8.22 -17.84
N ALA A 297 -3.90 -7.02 -18.39
CA ALA A 297 -2.91 -6.69 -19.41
C ALA A 297 -1.48 -6.94 -18.91
N GLU A 298 -1.16 -6.54 -17.67
CA GLU A 298 0.20 -6.73 -17.12
C GLU A 298 0.54 -8.21 -16.95
N LEU A 299 -0.42 -9.04 -16.53
CA LEU A 299 -0.19 -10.47 -16.39
C LEU A 299 0.13 -11.13 -17.74
N TYR A 300 -0.63 -10.81 -18.79
CA TYR A 300 -0.36 -11.32 -20.13
C TYR A 300 0.97 -10.82 -20.69
N CYS A 301 1.36 -9.57 -20.43
CA CYS A 301 2.69 -9.05 -20.75
C CYS A 301 3.79 -9.84 -20.03
N ASN A 302 3.65 -10.06 -18.72
CA ASN A 302 4.64 -10.79 -17.93
C ASN A 302 4.78 -12.24 -18.41
N ILE A 303 3.67 -12.91 -18.75
CA ILE A 303 3.69 -14.24 -19.35
C ILE A 303 4.40 -14.21 -20.72
N GLY A 304 4.06 -13.26 -21.58
CA GLY A 304 4.69 -13.11 -22.90
C GLY A 304 6.19 -12.87 -22.81
N LEU A 305 6.64 -12.04 -21.87
CA LEU A 305 8.06 -11.84 -21.56
C LEU A 305 8.72 -13.13 -21.07
N CYS A 306 8.10 -13.87 -20.15
CA CYS A 306 8.64 -15.15 -19.70
C CYS A 306 8.75 -16.16 -20.85
N CYS A 307 7.77 -16.21 -21.76
CA CYS A 307 7.83 -17.04 -22.96
C CYS A 307 8.96 -16.61 -23.91
N LEU A 308 9.16 -15.31 -24.12
CA LEU A 308 10.23 -14.79 -24.97
C LEU A 308 11.61 -15.20 -24.43
N TYR A 309 11.87 -14.93 -23.15
CA TYR A 309 13.16 -15.22 -22.53
C TYR A 309 13.37 -16.71 -22.23
N GLY A 310 12.30 -17.49 -22.12
CA GLY A 310 12.35 -18.96 -22.01
C GLY A 310 12.31 -19.69 -23.35
N GLY A 311 12.43 -18.99 -24.48
CA GLY A 311 12.50 -19.58 -25.83
C GLY A 311 11.20 -20.14 -26.40
N GLN A 312 10.06 -19.95 -25.72
CA GLN A 312 8.73 -20.43 -26.17
C GLN A 312 8.10 -19.43 -27.14
N LEU A 313 8.70 -19.27 -28.33
CA LEU A 313 8.33 -18.24 -29.30
C LEU A 313 6.88 -18.33 -29.79
N ASP A 314 6.32 -19.55 -29.88
CA ASP A 314 4.94 -19.80 -30.33
C ASP A 314 3.88 -19.09 -29.47
N LEU A 315 4.17 -18.89 -28.18
CA LEU A 315 3.23 -18.30 -27.22
C LEU A 315 3.41 -16.78 -27.06
N VAL A 316 4.49 -16.21 -27.57
CA VAL A 316 4.85 -14.79 -27.36
C VAL A 316 3.79 -13.86 -27.98
N PHE A 317 3.51 -14.00 -29.28
CA PHE A 317 2.55 -13.14 -29.97
C PHE A 317 1.11 -13.28 -29.45
N PRO A 318 0.57 -14.49 -29.23
CA PRO A 318 -0.76 -14.66 -28.63
C PRO A 318 -0.90 -13.98 -27.27
N CYS A 319 0.14 -14.06 -26.42
CA CYS A 319 0.14 -13.41 -25.10
C CYS A 319 0.11 -11.88 -25.22
N PHE A 320 0.98 -11.29 -26.05
CA PHE A 320 0.98 -9.83 -26.24
C PHE A 320 -0.29 -9.32 -26.93
N GLN A 321 -0.88 -10.08 -27.85
CA GLN A 321 -2.17 -9.71 -28.45
C GLN A 321 -3.29 -9.68 -27.41
N ARG A 322 -3.34 -10.65 -26.49
CA ARG A 322 -4.28 -10.62 -25.35
C ARG A 322 -4.00 -9.43 -24.43
N ALA A 323 -2.74 -9.13 -24.13
CA ALA A 323 -2.38 -7.98 -23.33
C ALA A 323 -2.89 -6.66 -23.94
N LEU A 324 -2.72 -6.46 -25.25
CA LEU A 324 -3.24 -5.28 -25.96
C LEU A 324 -4.77 -5.18 -25.92
N ARG A 325 -5.49 -6.30 -26.05
CA ARG A 325 -6.96 -6.31 -25.95
C ARG A 325 -7.46 -5.92 -24.55
N MET A 326 -6.70 -6.26 -23.51
CA MET A 326 -7.05 -5.94 -22.12
C MET A 326 -6.57 -4.56 -21.66
N ALA A 327 -5.67 -3.93 -22.40
CA ALA A 327 -5.08 -2.65 -22.02
C ALA A 327 -6.07 -1.50 -22.25
N THR A 328 -6.68 -1.02 -21.18
CA THR A 328 -7.65 0.11 -21.21
C THR A 328 -6.93 1.45 -21.36
N THR A 329 -5.84 1.65 -20.62
CA THR A 329 -5.07 2.90 -20.59
C THR A 329 -4.04 2.99 -21.73
N THR A 330 -3.75 4.21 -22.19
CA THR A 330 -2.68 4.48 -23.17
C THR A 330 -1.29 4.12 -22.64
N GLU A 331 -1.01 4.37 -21.37
CA GLU A 331 0.25 3.99 -20.69
C GLU A 331 0.50 2.48 -20.77
N LEU A 332 -0.50 1.67 -20.40
CA LEU A 332 -0.40 0.21 -20.48
C LEU A 332 -0.17 -0.28 -21.92
N ARG A 333 -0.85 0.32 -22.90
CA ARG A 333 -0.61 0.00 -24.32
C ARG A 333 0.83 0.34 -24.73
N ALA A 334 1.36 1.48 -24.30
CA ALA A 334 2.74 1.87 -24.56
C ALA A 334 3.73 0.87 -23.96
N ASP A 335 3.52 0.43 -22.72
CA ASP A 335 4.35 -0.60 -22.07
C ASP A 335 4.30 -1.93 -22.83
N VAL A 336 3.13 -2.32 -23.34
CA VAL A 336 2.97 -3.53 -24.15
C VAL A 336 3.75 -3.41 -25.46
N TYR A 337 3.65 -2.28 -26.17
CA TYR A 337 4.42 -2.05 -27.41
C TYR A 337 5.92 -1.97 -27.16
N TYR A 338 6.34 -1.36 -26.05
CA TYR A 338 7.74 -1.34 -25.63
C TYR A 338 8.26 -2.77 -25.44
N ASN A 339 7.50 -3.62 -24.74
CA ASN A 339 7.88 -5.03 -24.56
C ASN A 339 7.89 -5.81 -25.89
N LEU A 340 6.94 -5.54 -26.78
CA LEU A 340 6.90 -6.14 -28.13
C LEU A 340 8.12 -5.75 -28.97
N SER A 341 8.69 -4.56 -28.76
CA SER A 341 9.90 -4.12 -29.48
C SER A 341 11.11 -5.03 -29.20
N PHE A 342 11.23 -5.59 -27.98
CA PHE A 342 12.26 -6.58 -27.69
C PHE A 342 12.04 -7.89 -28.44
N VAL A 343 10.78 -8.30 -28.65
CA VAL A 343 10.46 -9.48 -29.49
C VAL A 343 10.99 -9.25 -30.90
N ALA A 344 10.72 -8.08 -31.48
CA ALA A 344 11.16 -7.75 -32.83
C ALA A 344 12.70 -7.68 -32.98
N LEU A 345 13.41 -7.26 -31.93
CA LEU A 345 14.87 -7.29 -31.90
C LEU A 345 15.42 -8.71 -31.82
N VAL A 346 14.81 -9.58 -31.02
CA VAL A 346 15.24 -10.98 -30.84
C VAL A 346 14.89 -11.83 -32.07
N SER A 347 13.80 -11.51 -32.78
CA SER A 347 13.35 -12.28 -33.95
C SER A 347 14.07 -11.92 -35.25
N ARG A 348 15.02 -10.97 -35.25
CA ARG A 348 15.73 -10.56 -36.45
C ARG A 348 16.85 -11.57 -36.72
N PRO A 349 16.79 -12.35 -37.82
CA PRO A 349 17.88 -13.24 -38.17
C PRO A 349 19.13 -12.40 -38.51
N SER A 350 20.28 -12.85 -38.00
CA SER A 350 21.62 -12.30 -38.30
C SER A 350 22.02 -12.49 -39.75
#